data_AF-A0A498SFM3-F1
#
_entry.id   AF-A0A498SFM3-F1
#
_cell.length_a   1.000
_cell.length_b   1.000
_cell.length_c   1.000
_cell.angle_alpha   90.00
_cell.angle_beta   90.00
_cell.angle_gamma   90.00
#
_symmetry.space_group_name_H-M   'P 1'
#
loop_
_entity.id
_entity.type
_entity.pdbx_description
1 polymer ?
#
loop_
_entity_poly.entity_id
_entity_poly.type
_entity_poly.pdbx_seq_one_letter_code
_entity_poly.pdbx_strand_id
1 'polypeptide(L)'
;MNASFQVPLWKQRVAETVGRDYVIWDYHVILLYSKSGSVLVYDFDTALSFPCDAQTYWIETFHPELNLNANYHRYFRVISGSHYLQHFSSDRSHMLETNGNHKAWPPSWPPIYDPGILNDRFKLRRTFTTSSPAKDIKQFCVDLAKRNLISTSHPSNLSSDDFKSVSTLPNVVYAGFDPTAESLHIGHLLVLTNLFRATLHGCHAVALIGGATARVGDPSGHITDRVIIPDHEIDQYVRKINSQLVKLFNNFTEDNIQSSKHLSIVNNSDWHSKARKLSKIRNITCVFYNDDEMCSVLEVKFGMSSIQFLEICRAFRLGDMLRLGMVKSRMHDGSGLSCTEFLYQILQSYDWYRLSSDYNCHFQIGGNDQLGHFDAGYDYIKKKTGKRSASICLPLLTDAQGKKLSKTSKESSNIWLDERKTSPFTFYQHFRQKPDSVIVPLLRYFSLRTIKEIEEIEREHQTNLGKWIAQEKLAEELTKFVHGSNGLKMAKQCSKILFHGSLSEWRNMPTSFIEEQFGSASVQQLFRSNFSTMGELADKVHNGEGSSINKMKAGALKLNGIRFTNPDEVIDFDKICLDGKNITLVCWGKRKYHLVKWVD
;
A
#
# COMPACT_ATOMS: atom_id res chain seq x y z
N MET A 1 18.88 6.92 16.55
CA MET A 1 19.93 7.77 15.96
C MET A 1 21.00 7.93 17.02
N ASN A 2 22.27 7.78 16.67
CA ASN A 2 23.34 8.10 17.61
C ASN A 2 23.40 9.62 17.84
N ALA A 3 23.88 10.04 19.01
CA ALA A 3 23.88 11.45 19.39
C ALA A 3 24.63 12.35 18.39
N SER A 4 25.60 11.77 17.66
CA SER A 4 26.48 12.50 16.75
C SER A 4 26.16 12.33 15.26
N PHE A 5 25.16 11.51 14.88
CA PHE A 5 24.79 11.25 13.47
C PHE A 5 25.95 10.78 12.57
N GLN A 6 26.89 10.01 13.11
CA GLN A 6 28.13 9.64 12.43
C GLN A 6 28.27 8.12 12.22
N VAL A 7 29.01 7.73 11.18
CA VAL A 7 29.27 6.35 10.78
C VAL A 7 30.74 6.19 10.37
N PRO A 8 31.44 5.15 10.86
CA PRO A 8 32.76 4.80 10.35
C PRO A 8 32.68 4.08 9.01
N LEU A 9 33.56 4.46 8.08
CA LEU A 9 33.74 3.90 6.75
C LEU A 9 35.19 3.47 6.57
N TRP A 10 35.41 2.20 6.28
CA TRP A 10 36.71 1.61 5.99
C TRP A 10 37.07 1.76 4.52
N LYS A 11 38.35 1.52 4.20
CA LYS A 11 38.87 1.57 2.84
C LYS A 11 38.56 2.89 2.14
N GLN A 12 38.72 3.99 2.85
CA GLN A 12 38.59 5.34 2.32
C GLN A 12 40.00 5.92 2.10
N ARG A 13 40.24 6.60 0.98
CA ARG A 13 41.56 7.16 0.62
C ARG A 13 42.12 8.10 1.70
N VAL A 14 41.22 8.83 2.36
CA VAL A 14 41.54 9.74 3.47
C VAL A 14 42.03 8.98 4.71
N ALA A 15 41.55 7.75 4.95
CA ALA A 15 41.99 6.94 6.08
C ALA A 15 43.47 6.55 5.94
N GLU A 16 43.86 6.11 4.74
CA GLU A 16 45.23 5.72 4.41
C GLU A 16 46.23 6.87 4.61
N THR A 17 45.84 8.09 4.26
CA THR A 17 46.67 9.29 4.44
C THR A 17 46.83 9.70 5.90
N VAL A 18 45.86 9.38 6.75
CA VAL A 18 45.86 9.71 8.19
C VAL A 18 46.42 8.58 9.05
N GLY A 19 46.82 7.45 8.45
CA GLY A 19 47.36 6.28 9.16
C GLY A 19 46.31 5.56 10.01
N ARG A 20 45.04 5.57 9.57
CA ARG A 20 43.92 4.88 10.22
C ARG A 20 43.23 3.94 9.23
N ASP A 21 42.55 2.92 9.75
CA ASP A 21 41.84 1.95 8.90
C ASP A 21 40.47 2.45 8.42
N TYR A 22 39.93 3.52 9.03
CA TYR A 22 38.59 4.06 8.74
C TYR A 22 38.49 5.58 8.95
N VAL A 23 37.47 6.18 8.35
CA VAL A 23 37.07 7.59 8.52
C VAL A 23 35.67 7.67 9.10
N ILE A 24 35.39 8.66 9.95
CA ILE A 24 34.05 8.88 10.52
C ILE A 24 33.36 9.98 9.71
N TRP A 25 32.24 9.65 9.08
CA TRP A 25 31.44 10.56 8.26
C TRP A 25 30.08 10.80 8.91
N ASP A 26 29.53 12.00 8.75
CA ASP A 26 28.14 12.33 9.12
C ASP A 26 27.14 11.86 8.06
N TYR A 27 27.50 11.91 6.77
CA TYR A 27 26.78 11.26 5.67
C TYR A 27 27.71 11.00 4.51
N HIS A 28 27.54 9.89 3.78
CA HIS A 28 28.33 9.56 2.59
C HIS A 28 27.41 9.26 1.41
N VAL A 29 27.78 9.70 0.20
CA VAL A 29 26.97 9.56 -1.01
C VAL A 29 27.75 8.80 -2.05
N ILE A 30 27.15 7.71 -2.55
CA ILE A 30 27.71 6.88 -3.61
C ILE A 30 26.69 6.68 -4.71
N LEU A 31 27.17 6.43 -5.93
CA LEU A 31 26.30 6.11 -7.05
C LEU A 31 26.25 4.59 -7.26
N LEU A 32 25.03 4.06 -7.38
CA LEU A 32 24.78 2.67 -7.74
C LEU A 32 24.34 2.61 -9.21
N TYR A 33 24.99 1.75 -9.99
CA TYR A 33 24.63 1.47 -11.36
C TYR A 33 24.35 -0.02 -11.54
N SER A 34 23.15 -0.36 -11.98
CA SER A 34 22.74 -1.75 -12.25
C SER A 34 22.62 -1.96 -13.75
N LYS A 35 23.31 -2.98 -14.27
CA LYS A 35 23.19 -3.42 -15.67
C LYS A 35 23.31 -4.94 -15.74
N SER A 36 22.32 -5.60 -16.36
CA SER A 36 22.34 -7.03 -16.63
C SER A 36 22.64 -7.90 -15.40
N GLY A 37 22.03 -7.58 -14.25
CA GLY A 37 22.16 -8.33 -13.00
C GLY A 37 23.40 -7.99 -12.14
N SER A 38 24.38 -7.25 -12.68
CA SER A 38 25.54 -6.77 -11.92
C SER A 38 25.28 -5.37 -11.36
N VAL A 39 25.64 -5.14 -10.10
CA VAL A 39 25.53 -3.83 -9.44
C VAL A 39 26.94 -3.29 -9.17
N LEU A 40 27.22 -2.13 -9.75
CA LEU A 40 28.49 -1.41 -9.59
C LEU A 40 28.30 -0.20 -8.67
N VAL A 41 29.27 0.00 -7.79
CA VAL A 41 29.37 1.15 -6.90
C VAL A 41 30.43 2.11 -7.42
N TYR A 42 30.02 3.35 -7.62
CA TYR A 42 30.88 4.48 -7.92
C TYR A 42 30.98 5.33 -6.65
N ASP A 43 32.03 5.07 -5.88
CA ASP A 43 32.45 5.89 -4.74
C ASP A 43 33.80 6.53 -5.09
N PHE A 44 33.89 7.86 -5.09
CA PHE A 44 35.14 8.55 -5.38
C PHE A 44 36.10 8.58 -4.19
N ASP A 45 35.60 8.37 -2.99
CA ASP A 45 36.37 8.46 -1.74
C ASP A 45 36.95 7.10 -1.31
N THR A 46 36.53 6.00 -1.96
CA THR A 46 37.04 4.65 -1.69
C THR A 46 38.46 4.41 -2.22
N ALA A 47 39.21 3.62 -1.47
CA ALA A 47 40.49 3.02 -1.87
C ALA A 47 40.31 1.68 -2.61
N LEU A 48 39.07 1.17 -2.72
CA LEU A 48 38.73 -0.02 -3.50
C LEU A 48 38.81 0.25 -5.01
N SER A 49 38.71 -0.81 -5.82
CA SER A 49 38.62 -0.71 -7.28
C SER A 49 37.49 0.22 -7.71
N PHE A 50 37.70 1.04 -8.74
CA PHE A 50 36.69 1.99 -9.23
C PHE A 50 36.33 1.74 -10.71
N PRO A 51 35.07 1.41 -11.05
CA PRO A 51 33.96 1.13 -10.13
C PRO A 51 34.19 -0.18 -9.35
N CYS A 52 33.57 -0.27 -8.17
CA CYS A 52 33.65 -1.46 -7.32
C CYS A 52 32.43 -2.35 -7.54
N ASP A 53 32.61 -3.67 -7.47
CA ASP A 53 31.47 -4.57 -7.32
C ASP A 53 30.75 -4.28 -5.99
N ALA A 54 29.41 -4.25 -6.01
CA ALA A 54 28.64 -3.85 -4.86
C ALA A 54 28.85 -4.77 -3.65
N GLN A 55 28.90 -6.09 -3.84
CA GLN A 55 29.10 -7.02 -2.75
C GLN A 55 30.45 -6.79 -2.07
N THR A 56 31.50 -6.63 -2.87
CA THR A 56 32.85 -6.30 -2.38
C THR A 56 32.86 -4.98 -1.63
N TYR A 57 32.25 -3.94 -2.21
CA TYR A 57 32.18 -2.61 -1.61
C TYR A 57 31.49 -2.64 -0.24
N TRP A 58 30.37 -3.35 -0.10
CA TRP A 58 29.62 -3.41 1.16
C TRP A 58 30.40 -4.09 2.28
N ILE A 59 31.07 -5.20 1.96
CA ILE A 59 31.86 -5.98 2.94
C ILE A 59 33.04 -5.15 3.43
N GLU A 60 33.81 -4.59 2.50
CA GLU A 60 35.08 -3.92 2.80
C GLU A 60 34.89 -2.51 3.36
N THR A 61 33.86 -1.78 2.94
CA THR A 61 33.64 -0.38 3.40
C THR A 61 32.94 -0.32 4.74
N PHE A 62 31.99 -1.22 5.00
CA PHE A 62 31.15 -1.11 6.19
C PHE A 62 31.53 -2.08 7.30
N HIS A 63 32.18 -3.21 6.97
CA HIS A 63 32.48 -4.34 7.86
C HIS A 63 31.23 -4.89 8.63
N PRO A 64 31.20 -6.20 8.95
CA PRO A 64 30.17 -6.77 9.83
C PRO A 64 30.23 -6.17 11.25
N GLU A 65 29.09 -6.04 11.93
CA GLU A 65 28.92 -5.33 13.23
C GLU A 65 29.69 -5.89 14.43
N LEU A 66 30.53 -6.91 14.25
CA LEU A 66 31.13 -7.67 15.35
C LEU A 66 32.08 -6.86 16.24
N ASN A 67 32.55 -5.68 15.81
CA ASN A 67 33.50 -4.84 16.55
C ASN A 67 33.11 -3.36 16.63
N LEU A 68 31.87 -2.99 16.26
CA LEU A 68 31.44 -1.59 16.28
C LEU A 68 30.78 -1.22 17.60
N ASN A 69 31.20 -0.09 18.19
CA ASN A 69 30.51 0.48 19.34
C ASN A 69 29.02 0.67 18.99
N ALA A 70 28.12 0.20 19.87
CA ALA A 70 26.67 0.24 19.69
C ALA A 70 26.11 1.65 19.40
N ASN A 71 26.90 2.69 19.65
CA ASN A 71 26.61 4.08 19.32
C ASN A 71 26.83 4.45 17.84
N TYR A 72 27.16 3.55 16.92
CA TYR A 72 27.29 3.84 15.48
C TYR A 72 26.25 3.05 14.66
N HIS A 73 25.10 3.66 14.39
CA HIS A 73 24.03 3.04 13.59
C HIS A 73 24.03 3.55 12.16
N ARG A 74 24.02 2.63 11.19
CA ARG A 74 24.04 2.93 9.75
C ARG A 74 22.62 3.06 9.20
N TYR A 75 22.40 4.08 8.38
CA TYR A 75 21.13 4.32 7.68
C TYR A 75 21.44 4.49 6.19
N PHE A 76 20.84 3.65 5.36
CA PHE A 76 20.97 3.76 3.90
C PHE A 76 19.69 4.31 3.31
N ARG A 77 19.83 5.27 2.39
CA ARG A 77 18.73 5.78 1.57
C ARG A 77 19.15 5.69 0.11
N VAL A 78 18.32 5.03 -0.69
CA VAL A 78 18.50 4.95 -2.15
C VAL A 78 17.48 5.88 -2.80
N ILE A 79 17.94 6.73 -3.71
CA ILE A 79 17.09 7.59 -4.54
C ILE A 79 17.46 7.38 -6.00
N SER A 80 16.49 7.48 -6.92
CA SER A 80 16.78 7.35 -8.34
C SER A 80 17.71 8.48 -8.79
N GLY A 81 18.58 8.20 -9.76
CA GLY A 81 19.46 9.23 -10.34
C GLY A 81 18.67 10.42 -10.90
N SER A 82 17.52 10.17 -11.53
CA SER A 82 16.63 11.23 -12.01
C SER A 82 16.08 12.11 -10.88
N HIS A 83 15.66 11.51 -9.76
CA HIS A 83 15.18 12.25 -8.59
C HIS A 83 16.32 13.00 -7.87
N TYR A 84 17.54 12.42 -7.83
CA TYR A 84 18.73 13.12 -7.33
C TYR A 84 19.01 14.38 -8.15
N LEU A 85 19.02 14.27 -9.48
CA LEU A 85 19.25 15.42 -10.36
C LEU A 85 18.18 16.51 -10.22
N GLN A 86 16.91 16.12 -10.05
CA GLN A 86 15.79 17.05 -9.91
C GLN A 86 15.73 17.76 -8.55
N HIS A 87 16.11 17.07 -7.46
CA HIS A 87 15.84 17.56 -6.10
C HIS A 87 17.08 17.68 -5.21
N PHE A 88 18.22 17.11 -5.59
CA PHE A 88 19.45 17.10 -4.81
C PHE A 88 20.61 17.62 -5.67
N SER A 89 20.44 18.83 -6.18
CA SER A 89 21.53 19.59 -6.83
C SER A 89 22.51 20.08 -5.76
N SER A 90 23.81 19.86 -5.99
CA SER A 90 24.86 20.32 -5.09
C SER A 90 25.11 21.80 -5.35
N ASP A 91 24.59 22.70 -4.52
CA ASP A 91 24.84 24.15 -4.64
C ASP A 91 26.17 24.59 -3.99
N ARG A 92 26.91 23.63 -3.39
CA ARG A 92 28.19 23.79 -2.66
C ARG A 92 28.18 24.89 -1.59
N SER A 93 27.00 25.39 -1.19
CA SER A 93 26.85 26.50 -0.24
C SER A 93 27.40 26.18 1.15
N HIS A 94 27.37 24.91 1.56
CA HIS A 94 27.94 24.42 2.81
C HIS A 94 29.49 24.45 2.86
N MET A 95 30.14 24.61 1.71
CA MET A 95 31.60 24.77 1.61
C MET A 95 32.03 26.23 1.83
N LEU A 96 31.10 27.16 1.98
CA LEU A 96 31.37 28.55 2.33
C LEU A 96 31.35 28.72 3.86
N GLU A 97 32.34 29.42 4.37
CA GLU A 97 32.34 29.98 5.71
C GLU A 97 31.38 31.17 5.80
N THR A 98 31.04 31.58 7.03
CA THR A 98 30.17 32.74 7.30
C THR A 98 30.74 34.07 6.76
N ASN A 99 32.04 34.13 6.51
CA ASN A 99 32.75 35.27 5.90
C ASN A 99 32.77 35.21 4.34
N GLY A 100 32.19 34.17 3.72
CA GLY A 100 32.18 33.96 2.28
C GLY A 100 33.42 33.25 1.71
N ASN A 101 34.41 32.89 2.53
CA ASN A 101 35.57 32.12 2.11
C ASN A 101 35.25 30.64 1.97
N HIS A 102 35.90 29.94 1.05
CA HIS A 102 35.75 28.50 0.90
C HIS A 102 36.55 27.75 1.97
N LYS A 103 35.89 26.83 2.71
CA LYS A 103 36.55 25.87 3.62
C LYS A 103 37.53 24.96 2.87
N ALA A 104 37.22 24.64 1.62
CA ALA A 104 38.11 24.05 0.64
C ALA A 104 37.68 24.51 -0.76
N TRP A 105 38.66 24.80 -1.62
CA TRP A 105 38.38 25.27 -2.98
C TRP A 105 37.56 24.22 -3.76
N PRO A 106 36.47 24.63 -4.44
CA PRO A 106 35.67 23.70 -5.21
C PRO A 106 36.49 23.10 -6.37
N PRO A 107 36.18 21.86 -6.79
CA PRO A 107 36.79 21.27 -7.98
C PRO A 107 36.50 22.09 -9.24
N SER A 108 37.34 21.93 -10.27
CA SER A 108 37.26 22.68 -11.54
C SER A 108 36.00 22.41 -12.36
N TRP A 109 35.26 21.34 -12.07
CA TRP A 109 34.00 21.02 -12.74
C TRP A 109 32.79 21.68 -12.05
N PRO A 110 31.76 22.07 -12.82
CA PRO A 110 30.58 22.74 -12.30
C PRO A 110 29.80 21.85 -11.31
N PRO A 111 29.01 22.45 -10.40
CA PRO A 111 28.05 21.70 -9.60
C PRO A 111 27.07 20.93 -10.50
N ILE A 112 26.53 19.82 -9.98
CA ILE A 112 25.45 19.10 -10.65
C ILE A 112 24.17 19.93 -10.47
N TYR A 113 23.69 20.53 -11.56
CA TYR A 113 22.49 21.36 -11.58
C TYR A 113 21.64 21.11 -12.84
N ASP A 114 20.32 21.23 -12.72
CA ASP A 114 19.38 21.29 -13.85
C ASP A 114 19.03 22.77 -14.10
N PRO A 115 19.37 23.36 -15.26
CA PRO A 115 19.05 24.75 -15.58
C PRO A 115 17.54 25.06 -15.59
N GLY A 116 16.69 24.06 -15.76
CA GLY A 116 15.22 24.20 -15.81
C GLY A 116 14.55 24.30 -14.44
N ILE A 117 15.29 24.14 -13.33
CA ILE A 117 14.75 24.10 -11.97
C ILE A 117 15.31 25.27 -11.16
N LEU A 118 14.48 26.28 -10.92
CA LEU A 118 14.75 27.37 -9.95
C LEU A 118 14.86 26.75 -8.55
N ASN A 119 16.09 26.56 -8.08
CA ASN A 119 16.39 26.05 -6.75
C ASN A 119 16.14 27.10 -5.66
N ASP A 120 14.91 27.62 -5.57
CA ASP A 120 14.53 28.66 -4.61
C ASP A 120 14.03 28.01 -3.30
N ARG A 121 14.89 27.21 -2.66
CA ARG A 121 14.60 26.54 -1.38
C ARG A 121 14.46 27.52 -0.21
N PHE A 122 14.84 28.79 -0.39
CA PHE A 122 14.71 29.82 0.64
C PHE A 122 13.41 30.65 0.55
N LYS A 123 12.76 30.80 -0.62
CA LYS A 123 11.45 31.49 -0.69
C LYS A 123 10.28 30.66 -0.18
N LEU A 124 10.34 29.33 -0.19
CA LEU A 124 9.28 28.45 0.35
C LEU A 124 9.18 28.47 1.89
N ARG A 125 10.11 29.14 2.59
CA ARG A 125 10.12 29.24 4.07
C ARG A 125 9.40 30.47 4.63
N ARG A 126 8.89 31.38 3.79
CA ARG A 126 8.22 32.62 4.22
C ARG A 126 6.82 32.80 3.64
N THR A 127 5.94 31.81 3.82
CA THR A 127 4.51 32.02 3.56
C THR A 127 3.54 31.12 4.33
N PHE A 128 3.86 30.69 5.56
CA PHE A 128 2.81 30.19 6.48
C PHE A 128 3.16 30.53 7.93
N THR A 129 3.10 31.81 8.27
CA THR A 129 2.83 32.26 9.64
C THR A 129 1.37 32.69 9.70
N THR A 130 0.49 31.71 9.70
CA THR A 130 -0.83 31.83 10.32
C THR A 130 -0.97 30.62 11.23
N SER A 131 -1.46 30.86 12.44
CA SER A 131 -1.68 29.89 13.50
C SER A 131 -2.59 28.75 13.03
N SER A 132 -2.03 27.74 12.36
CA SER A 132 -2.69 26.46 12.19
C SER A 132 -2.69 25.72 13.52
N PRO A 133 -3.80 25.07 13.90
CA PRO A 133 -3.81 24.19 15.06
C PRO A 133 -2.67 23.16 14.94
N ALA A 134 -2.05 22.82 16.07
CA ALA A 134 -1.00 21.81 16.10
C ALA A 134 -1.54 20.51 15.46
N LYS A 135 -0.83 20.00 14.45
CA LYS A 135 -1.17 18.74 13.81
C LYS A 135 -0.87 17.60 14.78
N ASP A 136 -1.93 16.97 15.29
CA ASP A 136 -1.85 15.90 16.27
C ASP A 136 -2.98 14.86 16.09
N ILE A 137 -2.98 13.86 16.97
CA ILE A 137 -3.96 12.78 16.95
C ILE A 137 -5.39 13.26 17.22
N LYS A 138 -5.57 14.37 17.96
CA LYS A 138 -6.89 14.98 18.16
C LYS A 138 -7.41 15.50 16.82
N GLN A 139 -6.58 16.22 16.07
CA GLN A 139 -6.98 16.78 14.78
C GLN A 139 -7.29 15.69 13.74
N PHE A 140 -6.57 14.57 13.79
CA PHE A 140 -6.89 13.36 13.03
C PHE A 140 -8.28 12.80 13.38
N CYS A 141 -8.61 12.66 14.66
CA CYS A 141 -9.93 12.17 15.09
C CYS A 141 -11.08 13.11 14.67
N VAL A 142 -10.86 14.43 14.77
CA VAL A 142 -11.81 15.44 14.28
C VAL A 142 -12.03 15.33 12.77
N ASP A 143 -10.97 15.08 11.99
CA ASP A 143 -11.08 14.86 10.54
C ASP A 143 -11.88 13.59 10.21
N LEU A 144 -11.64 12.48 10.94
CA LEU A 144 -12.46 11.26 10.79
C LEU A 144 -13.93 11.49 11.12
N ALA A 145 -14.23 12.25 12.18
CA ALA A 145 -15.60 12.58 12.56
C ALA A 145 -16.33 13.38 11.47
N LYS A 146 -15.67 14.40 10.90
CA LYS A 146 -16.22 15.22 9.79
C LYS A 146 -16.48 14.42 8.51
N ARG A 147 -15.84 13.26 8.37
CA ARG A 147 -15.99 12.35 7.23
C ARG A 147 -17.02 11.25 7.47
N ASN A 148 -17.64 11.21 8.66
CA ASN A 148 -18.49 10.11 9.11
C ASN A 148 -17.75 8.76 9.08
N LEU A 149 -16.49 8.75 9.49
CA LEU A 149 -15.61 7.57 9.50
C LEU A 149 -15.50 6.89 10.87
N ILE A 150 -16.18 7.40 11.89
CA ILE A 150 -16.20 6.80 13.22
C ILE A 150 -17.50 5.99 13.35
N SER A 151 -17.41 4.67 13.13
CA SER A 151 -18.55 3.77 13.31
C SER A 151 -18.72 3.41 14.79
N THR A 152 -17.63 2.96 15.42
CA THR A 152 -17.53 2.70 16.86
C THR A 152 -16.14 3.10 17.35
N SER A 153 -15.98 3.25 18.66
CA SER A 153 -14.69 3.63 19.26
C SER A 153 -14.49 3.01 20.64
N HIS A 154 -13.23 2.94 21.05
CA HIS A 154 -12.85 2.77 22.44
C HIS A 154 -12.00 3.98 22.90
N PRO A 155 -12.33 4.63 24.02
CA PRO A 155 -13.57 4.50 24.77
C PRO A 155 -14.82 4.78 23.90
N SER A 156 -15.99 4.26 24.30
CA SER A 156 -17.24 4.44 23.54
C SER A 156 -17.68 5.89 23.43
N ASN A 157 -17.21 6.75 24.33
CA ASN A 157 -17.56 8.16 24.41
C ASN A 157 -16.54 9.08 23.71
N LEU A 158 -15.62 8.53 22.90
CA LEU A 158 -14.51 9.26 22.29
C LEU A 158 -14.93 10.48 21.46
N SER A 159 -16.10 10.41 20.81
CA SER A 159 -16.65 11.54 20.05
C SER A 159 -17.34 12.58 20.93
N SER A 160 -17.80 12.20 22.12
CA SER A 160 -18.59 13.05 23.02
C SER A 160 -17.76 13.96 23.92
N ASP A 161 -16.49 13.61 24.17
CA ASP A 161 -15.59 14.41 25.01
C ASP A 161 -14.76 15.43 24.21
N ASP A 162 -15.14 15.69 22.96
CA ASP A 162 -14.36 16.48 21.99
C ASP A 162 -12.92 15.96 21.84
N PHE A 163 -12.76 14.63 21.85
CA PHE A 163 -11.49 13.93 21.70
C PHE A 163 -10.45 14.33 22.75
N LYS A 164 -10.88 14.80 23.93
CA LYS A 164 -9.98 15.19 25.03
C LYS A 164 -9.23 13.99 25.60
N SER A 165 -9.85 12.82 25.63
CA SER A 165 -9.20 11.59 26.10
C SER A 165 -8.00 11.17 25.24
N VAL A 166 -7.97 11.55 23.96
CA VAL A 166 -6.87 11.20 23.04
C VAL A 166 -5.78 12.26 22.94
N SER A 167 -6.00 13.50 23.39
CA SER A 167 -4.99 14.57 23.31
C SER A 167 -3.74 14.30 24.16
N THR A 168 -3.86 13.40 25.14
CA THR A 168 -2.75 12.97 25.99
C THR A 168 -2.00 11.76 25.44
N LEU A 169 -2.51 11.13 24.38
CA LEU A 169 -1.88 9.98 23.77
C LEU A 169 -0.75 10.40 22.83
N PRO A 170 0.28 9.55 22.65
CA PRO A 170 1.28 9.77 21.62
C PRO A 170 0.65 9.81 20.23
N ASN A 171 1.21 10.64 19.34
CA ASN A 171 0.79 10.77 17.94
C ASN A 171 1.26 9.56 17.10
N VAL A 172 0.90 8.34 17.51
CA VAL A 172 1.27 7.10 16.82
C VAL A 172 0.03 6.22 16.66
N VAL A 173 -0.37 5.99 15.40
CA VAL A 173 -1.56 5.24 15.01
C VAL A 173 -1.12 3.96 14.30
N TYR A 174 -1.75 2.81 14.59
CA TYR A 174 -1.50 1.60 13.82
C TYR A 174 -2.77 0.97 13.25
N ALA A 175 -2.59 0.17 12.20
CA ALA A 175 -3.59 -0.73 11.66
C ALA A 175 -2.95 -2.07 11.29
N GLY A 176 -3.67 -3.16 11.53
CA GLY A 176 -3.24 -4.53 11.21
C GLY A 176 -3.80 -5.04 9.88
N PHE A 177 -3.01 -5.84 9.15
CA PHE A 177 -3.35 -6.45 7.87
C PHE A 177 -2.90 -7.90 7.85
N ASP A 178 -3.86 -8.83 7.95
CA ASP A 178 -3.58 -10.26 7.90
C ASP A 178 -3.47 -10.76 6.44
N PRO A 179 -2.34 -11.39 6.05
CA PRO A 179 -2.15 -11.99 4.72
C PRO A 179 -3.06 -13.21 4.51
N THR A 180 -4.28 -12.95 4.04
CA THR A 180 -5.27 -13.99 3.68
C THR A 180 -5.33 -14.29 2.18
N ALA A 181 -4.62 -13.50 1.37
CA ALA A 181 -4.48 -13.66 -0.07
C ALA A 181 -3.19 -12.99 -0.55
N GLU A 182 -2.79 -13.27 -1.79
CA GLU A 182 -1.59 -12.71 -2.43
C GLU A 182 -1.56 -11.18 -2.56
N SER A 183 -2.69 -10.50 -2.41
CA SER A 183 -2.81 -9.05 -2.59
C SER A 183 -3.90 -8.50 -1.68
N LEU A 184 -3.74 -7.25 -1.25
CA LEU A 184 -4.83 -6.46 -0.69
C LEU A 184 -5.84 -6.10 -1.80
N HIS A 185 -7.00 -5.65 -1.38
CA HIS A 185 -8.14 -5.29 -2.24
C HIS A 185 -8.83 -4.05 -1.67
N ILE A 186 -9.82 -3.51 -2.39
CA ILE A 186 -10.54 -2.28 -2.01
C ILE A 186 -11.09 -2.26 -0.57
N GLY A 187 -11.47 -3.41 0.00
CA GLY A 187 -11.85 -3.51 1.42
C GLY A 187 -10.75 -3.08 2.41
N HIS A 188 -9.48 -3.34 2.10
CA HIS A 188 -8.33 -2.89 2.89
C HIS A 188 -7.97 -1.43 2.62
N LEU A 189 -8.34 -0.91 1.45
CA LEU A 189 -8.02 0.44 1.03
C LEU A 189 -8.58 1.49 1.99
N LEU A 190 -9.74 1.24 2.62
CA LEU A 190 -10.33 2.18 3.57
C LEU A 190 -9.46 2.36 4.82
N VAL A 191 -8.95 1.26 5.36
CA VAL A 191 -8.05 1.28 6.51
C VAL A 191 -6.72 1.92 6.12
N LEU A 192 -6.19 1.57 4.94
CA LEU A 192 -4.97 2.16 4.41
C LEU A 192 -5.09 3.67 4.23
N THR A 193 -6.04 4.19 3.46
CA THR A 193 -6.16 5.64 3.22
C THR A 193 -6.29 6.42 4.53
N ASN A 194 -6.97 5.86 5.54
CA ASN A 194 -7.08 6.50 6.86
C ASN A 194 -5.82 6.38 7.72
N LEU A 195 -5.02 5.32 7.55
CA LEU A 195 -3.69 5.23 8.14
C LEU A 195 -2.74 6.28 7.54
N PHE A 196 -2.76 6.45 6.21
CA PHE A 196 -2.01 7.51 5.53
C PHE A 196 -2.51 8.91 5.90
N ARG A 197 -3.83 9.10 6.02
CA ARG A 197 -4.44 10.35 6.49
C ARG A 197 -3.89 10.77 7.86
N ALA A 198 -3.62 9.83 8.77
CA ALA A 198 -3.01 10.14 10.07
C ALA A 198 -1.67 10.89 9.91
N THR A 199 -0.87 10.57 8.89
CA THR A 199 0.40 11.26 8.60
C THR A 199 0.22 12.69 8.10
N LEU A 200 -0.89 12.99 7.43
CA LEU A 200 -1.22 14.35 7.00
C LEU A 200 -1.56 15.25 8.20
N HIS A 201 -1.97 14.63 9.31
CA HIS A 201 -2.21 15.22 10.62
C HIS A 201 -1.04 15.05 11.59
N GLY A 202 0.16 14.76 11.10
CA GLY A 202 1.38 14.73 11.93
C GLY A 202 1.53 13.50 12.83
N CYS A 203 0.69 12.48 12.65
CA CYS A 203 0.83 11.21 13.36
C CYS A 203 1.81 10.27 12.64
N HIS A 204 2.57 9.50 13.42
CA HIS A 204 3.29 8.34 12.95
C HIS A 204 2.32 7.19 12.70
N ALA A 205 2.18 6.75 11.45
CA ALA A 205 1.37 5.61 11.08
C ALA A 205 2.20 4.32 10.97
N VAL A 206 1.69 3.23 11.57
CA VAL A 206 2.30 1.91 11.59
C VAL A 206 1.37 0.91 10.90
N ALA A 207 1.79 0.37 9.77
CA ALA A 207 1.12 -0.74 9.10
C ALA A 207 1.69 -2.06 9.62
N LEU A 208 0.91 -2.82 10.39
CA LEU A 208 1.30 -4.11 10.93
C LEU A 208 0.84 -5.22 9.98
N ILE A 209 1.79 -5.98 9.43
CA ILE A 209 1.53 -7.21 8.71
C ILE A 209 1.39 -8.35 9.73
N GLY A 210 0.29 -9.07 9.63
CA GLY A 210 -0.05 -10.16 10.52
C GLY A 210 0.54 -11.52 10.14
N GLY A 211 1.86 -11.63 9.95
CA GLY A 211 2.48 -12.88 9.49
C GLY A 211 2.26 -14.07 10.45
N ALA A 212 2.18 -13.83 11.75
CA ALA A 212 1.85 -14.84 12.76
C ALA A 212 0.33 -15.00 12.94
N THR A 213 -0.41 -13.91 12.97
CA THR A 213 -1.88 -13.93 13.15
C THR A 213 -2.60 -14.59 11.98
N ALA A 214 -2.10 -14.44 10.75
CA ALA A 214 -2.66 -15.12 9.58
C ALA A 214 -2.53 -16.65 9.62
N ARG A 215 -1.55 -17.19 10.36
CA ARG A 215 -1.40 -18.65 10.57
C ARG A 215 -2.46 -19.21 11.52
N VAL A 216 -3.08 -18.33 12.31
CA VAL A 216 -4.18 -18.67 13.23
C VAL A 216 -5.52 -18.41 12.57
N GLY A 217 -5.66 -17.27 11.90
CA GLY A 217 -6.87 -16.84 11.21
C GLY A 217 -7.81 -16.02 12.12
N ASP A 218 -8.15 -14.82 11.66
CA ASP A 218 -9.12 -13.95 12.33
C ASP A 218 -10.56 -14.45 12.13
N PRO A 219 -11.31 -14.81 13.19
CA PRO A 219 -12.71 -15.21 13.08
C PRO A 219 -13.68 -14.03 12.77
N SER A 220 -13.21 -12.78 12.80
CA SER A 220 -14.05 -11.58 12.70
C SER A 220 -14.87 -11.47 11.43
N GLY A 221 -16.20 -11.44 11.58
CA GLY A 221 -17.13 -11.28 10.46
C GLY A 221 -17.27 -12.52 9.57
N HIS A 222 -16.86 -13.69 10.06
CA HIS A 222 -17.01 -14.99 9.40
C HIS A 222 -17.94 -15.92 10.19
N ILE A 223 -18.72 -16.71 9.45
CA ILE A 223 -19.72 -17.66 9.99
C ILE A 223 -19.15 -19.10 10.04
N THR A 224 -18.07 -19.35 9.28
CA THR A 224 -17.37 -20.63 9.21
C THR A 224 -15.91 -20.46 9.61
N ASP A 225 -15.28 -21.55 10.02
CA ASP A 225 -13.83 -21.60 10.24
C ASP A 225 -13.06 -21.11 9.00
N ARG A 226 -11.92 -20.46 9.25
CA ARG A 226 -10.95 -20.11 8.20
C ARG A 226 -10.34 -21.36 7.59
N VAL A 227 -10.15 -21.34 6.27
CA VAL A 227 -9.31 -22.33 5.60
C VAL A 227 -7.87 -22.10 6.04
N ILE A 228 -7.21 -23.16 6.51
CA ILE A 228 -5.80 -23.12 6.90
C ILE A 228 -4.97 -22.95 5.62
N ILE A 229 -4.20 -21.88 5.57
CA ILE A 229 -3.27 -21.59 4.48
C ILE A 229 -1.90 -22.19 4.87
N PRO A 230 -1.23 -22.94 4.00
CA PRO A 230 0.11 -23.45 4.27
C PRO A 230 1.10 -22.33 4.59
N ASP A 231 2.01 -22.59 5.53
CA ASP A 231 3.01 -21.63 6.00
C ASP A 231 3.82 -20.95 4.88
N HIS A 232 4.23 -21.73 3.88
CA HIS A 232 5.00 -21.23 2.73
C HIS A 232 4.20 -20.27 1.85
N GLU A 233 2.88 -20.47 1.72
CA GLU A 233 1.98 -19.55 1.02
C GLU A 233 1.80 -18.27 1.84
N ILE A 234 1.61 -18.37 3.17
CA ILE A 234 1.54 -17.20 4.05
C ILE A 234 2.82 -16.36 3.92
N ASP A 235 3.99 -16.98 3.92
CA ASP A 235 5.26 -16.27 3.75
C ASP A 235 5.39 -15.60 2.37
N GLN A 236 4.81 -16.18 1.33
CA GLN A 236 4.69 -15.54 0.03
C GLN A 236 3.72 -14.35 0.07
N TYR A 237 2.57 -14.49 0.73
CA TYR A 237 1.57 -13.43 0.86
C TYR A 237 2.10 -12.26 1.68
N VAL A 238 2.82 -12.52 2.78
CA VAL A 238 3.55 -11.52 3.58
C VAL A 238 4.48 -10.71 2.67
N ARG A 239 5.32 -11.36 1.86
CA ARG A 239 6.24 -10.69 0.93
C ARG A 239 5.49 -9.81 -0.08
N LYS A 240 4.45 -10.35 -0.73
CA LYS A 240 3.65 -9.61 -1.72
C LYS A 240 2.92 -8.41 -1.10
N ILE A 241 2.31 -8.57 0.07
CA ILE A 241 1.64 -7.48 0.79
C ILE A 241 2.64 -6.42 1.25
N ASN A 242 3.81 -6.82 1.76
CA ASN A 242 4.87 -5.87 2.11
C ASN A 242 5.29 -5.03 0.91
N SER A 243 5.57 -5.67 -0.23
CA SER A 243 5.87 -5.01 -1.50
C SER A 243 4.77 -4.03 -1.94
N GLN A 244 3.52 -4.43 -1.77
CA GLN A 244 2.37 -3.59 -2.10
C GLN A 244 2.26 -2.37 -1.18
N LEU A 245 2.44 -2.54 0.13
CA LEU A 245 2.46 -1.42 1.10
C LEU A 245 3.59 -0.44 0.78
N VAL A 246 4.79 -0.94 0.45
CA VAL A 246 5.93 -0.09 0.02
C VAL A 246 5.59 0.69 -1.25
N LYS A 247 4.95 0.07 -2.25
CA LYS A 247 4.49 0.76 -3.46
C LYS A 247 3.51 1.90 -3.13
N LEU A 248 2.52 1.64 -2.27
CA LEU A 248 1.56 2.67 -1.82
C LEU A 248 2.26 3.81 -1.08
N PHE A 249 3.25 3.49 -0.24
CA PHE A 249 4.05 4.49 0.47
C PHE A 249 4.76 5.39 -0.53
N ASN A 250 5.50 4.81 -1.47
CA ASN A 250 6.22 5.58 -2.49
C ASN A 250 5.29 6.50 -3.29
N ASN A 251 4.18 5.97 -3.80
CA ASN A 251 3.18 6.73 -4.56
C ASN A 251 2.61 7.91 -3.75
N PHE A 252 2.36 7.71 -2.45
CA PHE A 252 1.90 8.79 -1.57
C PHE A 252 2.96 9.86 -1.33
N THR A 253 4.22 9.44 -1.20
CA THR A 253 5.34 10.36 -0.89
C THR A 253 5.76 11.24 -2.05
N GLU A 254 5.50 10.83 -3.30
CA GLU A 254 5.72 11.68 -4.49
C GLU A 254 5.07 13.07 -4.32
N ASP A 255 3.87 13.11 -3.73
CA ASP A 255 3.12 14.34 -3.49
C ASP A 255 3.28 14.89 -2.04
N ASN A 256 3.83 14.10 -1.10
CA ASN A 256 3.78 14.37 0.35
C ASN A 256 5.11 14.10 1.09
N ILE A 257 6.22 14.66 0.57
CA ILE A 257 7.59 14.39 1.05
C ILE A 257 7.77 14.58 2.57
N GLN A 258 7.13 15.58 3.19
CA GLN A 258 7.26 15.81 4.64
C GLN A 258 6.55 14.74 5.48
N SER A 259 5.39 14.25 5.04
CA SER A 259 4.63 13.20 5.73
C SER A 259 5.25 11.81 5.60
N SER A 260 6.14 11.60 4.62
CA SER A 260 6.86 10.32 4.39
C SER A 260 7.65 9.80 5.60
N LYS A 261 8.14 10.71 6.45
CA LYS A 261 9.00 10.37 7.60
C LYS A 261 8.23 9.69 8.74
N HIS A 262 6.90 9.66 8.66
CA HIS A 262 5.99 9.23 9.70
C HIS A 262 5.27 7.93 9.36
N LEU A 263 5.88 7.07 8.53
CA LEU A 263 5.30 5.79 8.12
C LEU A 263 6.24 4.64 8.46
N SER A 264 5.69 3.51 8.93
CA SER A 264 6.45 2.29 9.19
C SER A 264 5.64 1.05 8.86
N ILE A 265 6.30 0.03 8.30
CA ILE A 265 5.74 -1.30 8.07
C ILE A 265 6.45 -2.26 9.03
N VAL A 266 5.70 -3.08 9.74
CA VAL A 266 6.20 -4.00 10.77
C VAL A 266 5.50 -5.35 10.63
N ASN A 267 6.09 -6.45 11.11
CA ASN A 267 5.49 -7.79 11.04
C ASN A 267 5.43 -8.43 12.43
N ASN A 268 4.27 -8.96 12.83
CA ASN A 268 4.12 -9.60 14.15
C ASN A 268 4.82 -10.97 14.26
N SER A 269 5.24 -11.58 13.16
CA SER A 269 6.13 -12.75 13.18
C SER A 269 7.42 -12.48 13.96
N ASP A 270 7.86 -11.22 14.02
CA ASP A 270 9.07 -10.77 14.72
C ASP A 270 9.03 -11.04 16.23
N TRP A 271 7.84 -11.18 16.84
CA TRP A 271 7.70 -11.42 18.27
C TRP A 271 6.90 -12.69 18.65
N HIS A 272 6.21 -13.32 17.70
CA HIS A 272 5.44 -14.55 17.96
C HIS A 272 6.16 -15.87 17.63
N SER A 273 7.17 -15.88 16.75
CA SER A 273 7.78 -17.13 16.28
C SER A 273 9.00 -17.58 17.11
N LYS A 274 9.16 -18.90 17.34
CA LYS A 274 10.27 -19.52 18.10
C LYS A 274 11.40 -20.08 17.21
N ALA A 275 11.39 -19.84 15.91
CA ALA A 275 12.35 -20.41 14.97
C ALA A 275 13.48 -19.43 14.67
N ARG A 276 14.72 -19.91 14.86
CA ARG A 276 16.02 -19.35 14.44
C ARG A 276 16.00 -17.98 13.73
N LYS A 277 16.71 -17.05 14.34
CA LYS A 277 17.87 -16.42 13.72
C LYS A 277 17.65 -15.54 12.51
N LEU A 278 16.89 -14.44 12.67
CA LEU A 278 16.95 -13.18 11.88
C LEU A 278 16.36 -11.98 12.66
N SER A 279 16.97 -10.80 12.54
CA SER A 279 16.72 -9.60 13.37
C SER A 279 15.87 -8.52 12.69
N LYS A 280 15.25 -7.68 13.54
CA LYS A 280 14.82 -6.27 13.37
C LYS A 280 14.97 -5.65 11.96
N ILE A 281 13.82 -5.34 11.35
CA ILE A 281 13.69 -4.13 10.54
C ILE A 281 13.25 -3.00 11.49
N ARG A 282 14.21 -2.17 11.92
CA ARG A 282 13.92 -0.77 12.23
C ARG A 282 14.61 0.03 11.14
N ASN A 283 13.81 0.86 10.47
CA ASN A 283 14.06 1.62 9.24
C ASN A 283 13.48 0.95 8.00
N ILE A 284 12.64 1.71 7.29
CA ILE A 284 12.41 1.51 5.85
C ILE A 284 13.78 1.64 5.18
N THR A 285 14.44 0.51 4.98
CA THR A 285 15.52 0.35 4.02
C THR A 285 14.84 -0.02 2.71
N CYS A 286 15.09 0.75 1.67
CA CYS A 286 14.69 0.43 0.30
C CYS A 286 15.09 -1.02 -0.01
N VAL A 287 14.11 -1.87 -0.29
CA VAL A 287 14.35 -3.22 -0.83
C VAL A 287 14.70 -3.06 -2.30
N PHE A 288 15.87 -3.54 -2.69
CA PHE A 288 16.21 -3.74 -4.10
C PHE A 288 15.30 -4.84 -4.66
N TYR A 289 14.62 -4.53 -5.77
CA TYR A 289 14.13 -5.57 -6.66
C TYR A 289 15.27 -5.93 -7.59
N ASN A 290 15.72 -7.18 -7.50
CA ASN A 290 16.00 -7.98 -8.69
C ASN A 290 15.34 -9.32 -8.42
N ASP A 291 14.67 -9.84 -9.44
CA ASP A 291 14.10 -11.18 -9.42
C ASP A 291 15.22 -12.19 -9.09
N ASP A 292 14.89 -13.10 -8.18
CA ASP A 292 15.65 -14.26 -7.70
C ASP A 292 16.85 -14.03 -6.75
N GLU A 293 16.77 -14.76 -5.63
CA GLU A 293 17.72 -14.97 -4.52
C GLU A 293 17.83 -13.95 -3.36
N MET A 294 17.54 -14.46 -2.15
CA MET A 294 17.61 -13.79 -0.86
C MET A 294 18.85 -14.29 -0.11
N CYS A 295 19.90 -13.47 0.04
CA CYS A 295 21.04 -13.81 0.91
C CYS A 295 20.76 -13.38 2.37
N SER A 296 20.99 -14.28 3.33
CA SER A 296 20.69 -14.11 4.77
C SER A 296 21.96 -14.17 5.63
N VAL A 297 22.11 -13.28 6.63
CA VAL A 297 23.04 -13.44 7.79
C VAL A 297 22.54 -12.71 9.08
N LEU A 298 21.99 -13.49 10.04
CA LEU A 298 22.12 -13.58 11.53
C LEU A 298 21.87 -12.41 12.58
N GLU A 299 20.64 -12.32 13.16
CA GLU A 299 20.09 -12.32 14.60
C GLU A 299 20.72 -11.54 15.81
N VAL A 300 20.00 -10.96 16.82
CA VAL A 300 19.04 -11.52 17.86
C VAL A 300 17.94 -10.57 18.38
N LYS A 301 16.70 -11.09 18.54
CA LYS A 301 15.65 -10.71 19.52
C LYS A 301 14.79 -11.95 19.87
N PHE A 302 14.38 -12.12 21.13
CA PHE A 302 13.73 -13.33 21.66
C PHE A 302 12.28 -13.50 21.19
N GLY A 303 11.97 -14.61 20.51
CA GLY A 303 10.62 -15.05 20.19
C GLY A 303 9.87 -15.68 21.38
N MET A 304 8.55 -15.65 21.36
CA MET A 304 7.70 -16.14 22.45
C MET A 304 7.72 -17.68 22.55
N SER A 305 8.06 -18.20 23.73
CA SER A 305 7.88 -19.60 24.08
C SER A 305 6.42 -19.93 24.42
N SER A 306 6.04 -21.21 24.36
CA SER A 306 4.72 -21.67 24.83
C SER A 306 4.44 -21.28 26.29
N ILE A 307 5.45 -21.30 27.16
CA ILE A 307 5.32 -20.85 28.56
C ILE A 307 5.03 -19.34 28.62
N GLN A 308 5.78 -18.52 27.89
CA GLN A 308 5.54 -17.07 27.82
C GLN A 308 4.16 -16.75 27.23
N PHE A 309 3.69 -17.54 26.25
CA PHE A 309 2.33 -17.41 25.73
C PHE A 309 1.29 -17.69 26.81
N LEU A 310 1.46 -18.77 27.58
CA LEU A 310 0.58 -19.09 28.71
C LEU A 310 0.61 -18.00 29.80
N GLU A 311 1.76 -17.37 30.05
CA GLU A 311 1.87 -16.22 30.96
C GLU A 311 1.08 -15.00 30.47
N ILE A 312 1.05 -14.76 29.16
CA ILE A 312 0.21 -13.72 28.55
C ILE A 312 -1.26 -14.09 28.72
N CYS A 313 -1.63 -15.34 28.47
CA CYS A 313 -3.00 -15.84 28.62
C CYS A 313 -3.57 -15.59 30.03
N ARG A 314 -2.74 -15.55 31.09
CA ARG A 314 -3.19 -15.23 32.46
C ARG A 314 -3.86 -13.86 32.61
N ALA A 315 -3.61 -12.92 31.68
CA ALA A 315 -4.25 -11.60 31.70
C ALA A 315 -5.67 -11.59 31.13
N PHE A 316 -6.09 -12.68 30.48
CA PHE A 316 -7.36 -12.82 29.78
C PHE A 316 -8.26 -13.79 30.55
N ARG A 317 -9.48 -13.35 30.91
CA ARG A 317 -10.45 -14.20 31.57
C ARG A 317 -11.34 -14.86 30.51
N LEU A 318 -11.50 -16.17 30.62
CA LEU A 318 -12.29 -16.96 29.68
C LEU A 318 -13.73 -16.42 29.53
N GLY A 319 -14.37 -16.02 30.63
CA GLY A 319 -15.73 -15.47 30.59
C GLY A 319 -15.85 -14.17 29.80
N ASP A 320 -14.82 -13.30 29.81
CA ASP A 320 -14.80 -12.07 29.01
C ASP A 320 -14.63 -12.40 27.52
N MET A 321 -13.69 -13.30 27.21
CA MET A 321 -13.41 -13.76 25.85
C MET A 321 -14.65 -14.41 25.20
N LEU A 322 -15.44 -15.17 25.96
CA LEU A 322 -16.67 -15.82 25.48
C LEU A 322 -17.82 -14.81 25.25
N ARG A 323 -17.79 -13.64 25.89
CA ARG A 323 -18.83 -12.61 25.75
C ARG A 323 -18.68 -11.76 24.50
N LEU A 324 -17.53 -11.80 23.85
CA LEU A 324 -17.30 -11.06 22.61
C LEU A 324 -18.35 -11.45 21.57
N GLY A 325 -19.02 -10.45 20.98
CA GLY A 325 -20.25 -10.67 20.20
C GLY A 325 -20.10 -11.71 19.08
N MET A 326 -18.94 -11.74 18.45
CA MET A 326 -18.60 -12.71 17.40
C MET A 326 -18.47 -14.14 17.93
N VAL A 327 -17.73 -14.35 19.03
CA VAL A 327 -17.59 -15.66 19.68
C VAL A 327 -18.97 -16.12 20.16
N LYS A 328 -19.72 -15.23 20.79
CA LYS A 328 -21.08 -15.50 21.27
C LYS A 328 -22.01 -15.94 20.14
N SER A 329 -21.99 -15.27 18.98
CA SER A 329 -22.80 -15.66 17.81
C SER A 329 -22.42 -17.05 17.33
N ARG A 330 -21.12 -17.32 17.11
CA ARG A 330 -20.66 -18.61 16.59
C ARG A 330 -20.96 -19.80 17.52
N MET A 331 -20.91 -19.56 18.83
CA MET A 331 -21.29 -20.55 19.84
C MET A 331 -22.81 -20.80 19.87
N HIS A 332 -23.63 -19.78 19.64
CA HIS A 332 -25.08 -19.91 19.59
C HIS A 332 -25.57 -20.58 18.29
N ASP A 333 -24.93 -20.26 17.15
CA ASP A 333 -25.33 -20.74 15.82
C ASP A 333 -24.87 -22.19 15.54
N GLY A 334 -24.25 -22.86 16.52
CA GLY A 334 -23.81 -24.26 16.42
C GLY A 334 -22.58 -24.49 15.54
N SER A 335 -22.07 -23.46 14.85
CA SER A 335 -20.84 -23.53 14.03
C SER A 335 -19.58 -23.84 14.86
N GLY A 336 -19.60 -23.53 16.16
CA GLY A 336 -18.44 -23.67 17.04
C GLY A 336 -17.32 -22.70 16.67
N LEU A 337 -16.22 -22.78 17.42
CA LEU A 337 -14.99 -22.02 17.15
C LEU A 337 -13.81 -22.93 17.49
N SER A 338 -12.83 -23.00 16.60
CA SER A 338 -11.58 -23.72 16.90
C SER A 338 -10.82 -23.04 18.05
N CYS A 339 -10.06 -23.82 18.83
CA CYS A 339 -9.24 -23.26 19.92
C CYS A 339 -8.21 -22.25 19.38
N THR A 340 -7.69 -22.48 18.17
CA THR A 340 -6.77 -21.57 17.48
C THR A 340 -7.43 -20.22 17.21
N GLU A 341 -8.59 -20.18 16.54
CA GLU A 341 -9.31 -18.93 16.26
C GLU A 341 -9.75 -18.23 17.56
N PHE A 342 -10.09 -18.98 18.61
CA PHE A 342 -10.41 -18.40 19.91
C PHE A 342 -9.21 -17.67 20.56
N LEU A 343 -7.99 -18.17 20.35
CA LEU A 343 -6.77 -17.56 20.89
C LEU A 343 -6.27 -16.37 20.05
N TYR A 344 -6.83 -16.14 18.86
CA TYR A 344 -6.47 -15.02 17.98
C TYR A 344 -6.50 -13.66 18.71
N GLN A 345 -7.56 -13.40 19.48
CA GLN A 345 -7.72 -12.16 20.26
C GLN A 345 -6.54 -11.88 21.21
N ILE A 346 -5.90 -12.93 21.74
CA ILE A 346 -4.74 -12.80 22.64
C ILE A 346 -3.53 -12.35 21.84
N LEU A 347 -3.32 -12.93 20.65
CA LEU A 347 -2.21 -12.58 19.76
C LEU A 347 -2.32 -11.13 19.31
N GLN A 348 -3.50 -10.70 18.85
CA GLN A 348 -3.71 -9.31 18.43
C GLN A 348 -3.60 -8.32 19.60
N SER A 349 -4.10 -8.68 20.80
CA SER A 349 -3.91 -7.86 22.00
C SER A 349 -2.44 -7.73 22.38
N TYR A 350 -1.68 -8.81 22.22
CA TYR A 350 -0.24 -8.80 22.44
C TYR A 350 0.51 -7.95 21.41
N ASP A 351 0.10 -7.97 20.14
CA ASP A 351 0.64 -7.12 19.09
C ASP A 351 0.52 -5.64 19.47
N TRP A 352 -0.66 -5.20 19.91
CA TRP A 352 -0.84 -3.82 20.35
C TRP A 352 0.05 -3.48 21.55
N TYR A 353 0.17 -4.40 22.52
CA TYR A 353 1.10 -4.21 23.64
C TYR A 353 2.56 -4.07 23.17
N ARG A 354 3.02 -4.91 22.23
CA ARG A 354 4.36 -4.80 21.64
C ARG A 354 4.56 -3.46 20.95
N LEU A 355 3.59 -3.00 20.16
CA LEU A 355 3.64 -1.70 19.50
C LEU A 355 3.62 -0.54 20.50
N SER A 356 2.86 -0.66 21.60
CA SER A 356 2.86 0.34 22.67
C SER A 356 4.22 0.44 23.36
N SER A 357 4.92 -0.69 23.55
CA SER A 357 6.24 -0.71 24.17
C SER A 357 7.36 -0.29 23.21
N ASP A 358 7.32 -0.73 21.95
CA ASP A 358 8.40 -0.54 20.99
C ASP A 358 8.27 0.77 20.21
N TYR A 359 7.06 1.28 20.01
CA TYR A 359 6.76 2.47 19.18
C TYR A 359 5.94 3.53 19.91
N ASN A 360 5.64 3.34 21.20
CA ASN A 360 4.75 4.23 21.96
C ASN A 360 3.35 4.35 21.31
N CYS A 361 2.91 3.31 20.60
CA CYS A 361 1.64 3.29 19.88
C CYS A 361 0.48 2.91 20.80
N HIS A 362 -0.35 3.90 21.13
CA HIS A 362 -1.54 3.75 21.99
C HIS A 362 -2.84 4.02 21.23
N PHE A 363 -2.80 4.07 19.91
CA PHE A 363 -3.98 4.32 19.08
C PHE A 363 -4.10 3.32 17.93
N GLN A 364 -5.26 2.68 17.79
CA GLN A 364 -5.53 1.70 16.73
C GLN A 364 -6.70 2.13 15.84
N ILE A 365 -6.58 1.86 14.53
CA ILE A 365 -7.73 1.89 13.61
C ILE A 365 -7.90 0.55 12.91
N GLY A 366 -9.14 0.24 12.51
CA GLY A 366 -9.45 -0.92 11.67
C GLY A 366 -10.93 -0.99 11.32
N GLY A 367 -11.39 -2.11 10.77
CA GLY A 367 -12.79 -2.31 10.41
C GLY A 367 -13.73 -2.43 11.61
N ASN A 368 -15.01 -2.15 11.41
CA ASN A 368 -16.04 -2.24 12.47
C ASN A 368 -16.24 -3.64 13.06
N ASP A 369 -15.76 -4.69 12.41
CA ASP A 369 -15.75 -6.06 12.91
C ASP A 369 -14.64 -6.34 13.95
N GLN A 370 -13.72 -5.39 14.19
CA GLN A 370 -12.57 -5.56 15.09
C GLN A 370 -12.76 -5.02 16.50
N LEU A 371 -13.88 -4.34 16.80
CA LEU A 371 -14.06 -3.61 18.07
C LEU A 371 -13.77 -4.47 19.30
N GLY A 372 -14.28 -5.71 19.31
CA GLY A 372 -14.07 -6.64 20.42
C GLY A 372 -12.61 -7.00 20.67
N HIS A 373 -11.80 -7.09 19.62
CA HIS A 373 -10.36 -7.30 19.75
C HIS A 373 -9.62 -6.05 20.22
N PHE A 374 -10.11 -4.85 19.84
CA PHE A 374 -9.55 -3.60 20.32
C PHE A 374 -9.79 -3.42 21.82
N ASP A 375 -10.99 -3.76 22.31
CA ASP A 375 -11.31 -3.74 23.74
C ASP A 375 -10.36 -4.67 24.54
N ALA A 376 -10.13 -5.88 24.04
CA ALA A 376 -9.20 -6.84 24.65
C ALA A 376 -7.76 -6.30 24.69
N GLY A 377 -7.32 -5.67 23.60
CA GLY A 377 -6.00 -5.05 23.51
C GLY A 377 -5.83 -3.85 24.45
N TYR A 378 -6.83 -2.99 24.55
CA TYR A 378 -6.87 -1.88 25.50
C TYR A 378 -6.72 -2.38 26.94
N ASP A 379 -7.54 -3.36 27.34
CA ASP A 379 -7.54 -3.92 28.68
C ASP A 379 -6.19 -4.56 29.02
N TYR A 380 -5.60 -5.27 28.05
CA TYR A 380 -4.29 -5.87 28.21
C TYR A 380 -3.19 -4.82 28.42
N ILE A 381 -3.14 -3.76 27.61
CA ILE A 381 -2.18 -2.66 27.77
C ILE A 381 -2.35 -1.97 29.12
N LYS A 382 -3.59 -1.66 29.50
CA LYS A 382 -3.90 -1.01 30.77
C LYS A 382 -3.47 -1.86 31.96
N LYS A 383 -3.74 -3.17 31.93
CA LYS A 383 -3.29 -4.12 32.97
C LYS A 383 -1.76 -4.21 33.06
N LYS A 384 -1.05 -4.18 31.93
CA LYS A 384 0.41 -4.36 31.89
C LYS A 384 1.21 -3.08 32.14
N THR A 385 0.68 -1.93 31.77
CA THR A 385 1.43 -0.66 31.76
C THR A 385 0.79 0.46 32.58
N GLY A 386 -0.47 0.31 32.97
CA GLY A 386 -1.26 1.40 33.57
C GLY A 386 -1.65 2.52 32.61
N LYS A 387 -1.14 2.52 31.36
CA LYS A 387 -1.42 3.55 30.36
C LYS A 387 -2.77 3.31 29.69
N ARG A 388 -3.41 4.40 29.27
CA ARG A 388 -4.62 4.37 28.45
C ARG A 388 -4.25 4.21 26.98
N SER A 389 -5.16 3.62 26.21
CA SER A 389 -5.11 3.54 24.75
C SER A 389 -6.49 3.91 24.19
N ALA A 390 -6.58 4.14 22.89
CA ALA A 390 -7.84 4.40 22.21
C ALA A 390 -7.90 3.73 20.84
N SER A 391 -9.09 3.52 20.31
CA SER A 391 -9.27 2.95 18.99
C SER A 391 -10.50 3.51 18.29
N ILE A 392 -10.45 3.56 16.95
CA ILE A 392 -11.59 3.88 16.09
C ILE A 392 -11.81 2.76 15.10
N CYS A 393 -13.05 2.30 15.03
CA CYS A 393 -13.54 1.39 14.00
C CYS A 393 -14.14 2.19 12.84
N LEU A 394 -13.60 1.95 11.65
CA LEU A 394 -14.08 2.53 10.39
C LEU A 394 -15.34 1.78 9.90
N PRO A 395 -16.25 2.47 9.20
CA PRO A 395 -17.49 1.86 8.72
C PRO A 395 -17.23 0.71 7.74
N LEU A 396 -18.13 -0.27 7.75
CA LEU A 396 -18.15 -1.29 6.70
C LEU A 396 -18.66 -0.65 5.41
N LEU A 397 -17.91 -0.84 4.34
CA LEU A 397 -18.35 -0.43 3.01
C LEU A 397 -19.47 -1.36 2.55
N THR A 398 -20.70 -0.88 2.48
CA THR A 398 -21.86 -1.63 1.98
C THR A 398 -22.45 -0.96 0.74
N ASP A 399 -23.10 -1.74 -0.12
CA ASP A 399 -23.96 -1.22 -1.18
C ASP A 399 -25.32 -0.75 -0.64
N ALA A 400 -26.18 -0.24 -1.52
CA ALA A 400 -27.52 0.24 -1.17
C ALA A 400 -28.44 -0.87 -0.62
N GLN A 401 -28.05 -2.13 -0.80
CA GLN A 401 -28.74 -3.32 -0.31
C GLN A 401 -28.10 -3.86 0.99
N GLY A 402 -27.10 -3.16 1.55
CA GLY A 402 -26.42 -3.55 2.78
C GLY A 402 -25.35 -4.64 2.60
N LYS A 403 -25.02 -5.04 1.36
CA LYS A 403 -24.01 -6.07 1.09
C LYS A 403 -22.61 -5.45 1.09
N LYS A 404 -21.64 -6.13 1.72
CA LYS A 404 -20.24 -5.67 1.79
C LYS A 404 -19.66 -5.45 0.37
N LEU A 405 -19.15 -4.25 0.09
CA LEU A 405 -18.46 -3.89 -1.17
C LEU A 405 -17.20 -4.74 -1.42
N SER A 406 -16.61 -5.33 -0.37
CA SER A 406 -15.46 -6.26 -0.44
C SER A 406 -15.86 -7.71 -0.73
N LYS A 407 -17.14 -8.06 -0.57
CA LYS A 407 -17.74 -9.31 -1.05
C LYS A 407 -18.72 -8.92 -2.14
N THR A 408 -18.18 -8.52 -3.28
CA THR A 408 -18.96 -8.45 -4.51
C THR A 408 -19.79 -9.74 -4.65
N SER A 409 -21.02 -9.63 -5.16
CA SER A 409 -21.84 -10.81 -5.48
C SER A 409 -21.03 -11.86 -6.23
N LYS A 410 -21.54 -13.11 -6.30
CA LYS A 410 -20.98 -14.22 -7.10
C LYS A 410 -20.60 -13.84 -8.56
N GLU A 411 -20.90 -12.62 -8.98
CA GLU A 411 -20.76 -12.01 -10.31
C GLU A 411 -19.58 -11.04 -10.50
N SER A 412 -18.85 -10.62 -9.45
CA SER A 412 -17.67 -9.77 -9.68
C SER A 412 -16.51 -10.15 -8.77
N SER A 413 -15.36 -10.42 -9.40
CA SER A 413 -14.09 -10.63 -8.73
C SER A 413 -13.74 -9.43 -7.83
N ASN A 414 -13.13 -9.69 -6.68
CA ASN A 414 -12.58 -8.65 -5.81
C ASN A 414 -11.75 -7.64 -6.62
N ILE A 415 -11.91 -6.34 -6.35
CA ILE A 415 -11.04 -5.30 -6.92
C ILE A 415 -9.74 -5.29 -6.13
N TRP A 416 -8.72 -5.93 -6.68
CA TRP A 416 -7.40 -6.07 -6.08
C TRP A 416 -6.58 -4.78 -6.27
N LEU A 417 -5.61 -4.56 -5.39
CA LEU A 417 -4.65 -3.47 -5.53
C LEU A 417 -3.43 -3.88 -6.39
N ASP A 418 -3.23 -5.18 -6.64
CA ASP A 418 -2.20 -5.69 -7.57
C ASP A 418 -2.69 -5.58 -9.02
N GLU A 419 -1.90 -4.89 -9.85
CA GLU A 419 -2.19 -4.65 -11.27
C GLU A 419 -2.25 -5.93 -12.14
N ARG A 420 -1.63 -7.02 -11.67
CA ARG A 420 -1.71 -8.35 -12.31
C ARG A 420 -3.02 -9.07 -12.04
N LYS A 421 -3.78 -8.65 -11.02
CA LYS A 421 -5.11 -9.20 -10.68
C LYS A 421 -6.23 -8.24 -11.04
N THR A 422 -5.98 -6.93 -11.01
CA THR A 422 -6.93 -5.91 -11.45
C THR A 422 -6.15 -4.77 -12.10
N SER A 423 -6.33 -4.60 -13.42
CA SER A 423 -5.57 -3.59 -14.14
C SER A 423 -5.91 -2.15 -13.69
N PRO A 424 -4.99 -1.19 -13.87
CA PRO A 424 -5.24 0.21 -13.52
C PRO A 424 -6.50 0.77 -14.21
N PHE A 425 -6.79 0.35 -15.44
CA PHE A 425 -8.02 0.71 -16.15
C PHE A 425 -9.27 0.19 -15.43
N THR A 426 -9.29 -1.10 -15.08
CA THR A 426 -10.43 -1.71 -14.37
C THR A 426 -10.63 -1.08 -13.00
N PHE A 427 -9.54 -0.81 -12.27
CA PHE A 427 -9.57 -0.11 -10.99
C PHE A 427 -10.14 1.31 -11.12
N TYR A 428 -9.65 2.09 -12.09
CA TYR A 428 -10.15 3.43 -12.37
C TYR A 428 -11.64 3.43 -12.74
N GLN A 429 -12.05 2.51 -13.62
CA GLN A 429 -13.45 2.36 -14.03
C GLN A 429 -14.37 1.93 -12.88
N HIS A 430 -13.86 1.14 -11.92
CA HIS A 430 -14.65 0.73 -10.76
C HIS A 430 -15.23 1.93 -9.99
N PHE A 431 -14.41 2.95 -9.74
CA PHE A 431 -14.85 4.18 -9.07
C PHE A 431 -15.60 5.10 -10.04
N ARG A 432 -15.12 5.22 -11.29
CA ARG A 432 -15.72 6.13 -12.28
C ARG A 432 -17.16 5.78 -12.63
N GLN A 433 -17.55 4.51 -12.48
CA GLN A 433 -18.88 4.01 -12.81
C GLN A 433 -19.85 3.95 -11.62
N LYS A 434 -19.44 4.39 -10.41
CA LYS A 434 -20.33 4.37 -9.24
C LYS A 434 -21.47 5.39 -9.39
N PRO A 435 -22.69 5.05 -8.92
CA PRO A 435 -23.78 6.01 -8.82
C PRO A 435 -23.44 7.20 -7.92
N ASP A 436 -24.08 8.34 -8.16
CA ASP A 436 -23.88 9.57 -7.36
C ASP A 436 -24.14 9.33 -5.86
N SER A 437 -25.17 8.55 -5.52
CA SER A 437 -25.52 8.19 -4.14
C SER A 437 -24.43 7.40 -3.41
N VAL A 438 -23.53 6.75 -4.15
CA VAL A 438 -22.43 5.95 -3.60
C VAL A 438 -21.13 6.74 -3.63
N ILE A 439 -20.83 7.44 -4.74
CA ILE A 439 -19.53 8.08 -4.91
C ILE A 439 -19.30 9.23 -3.93
N VAL A 440 -20.33 9.99 -3.57
CA VAL A 440 -20.21 11.14 -2.67
C VAL A 440 -19.76 10.69 -1.26
N PRO A 441 -20.41 9.70 -0.62
CA PRO A 441 -19.87 9.09 0.60
C PRO A 441 -18.44 8.53 0.43
N LEU A 442 -18.18 7.82 -0.68
CA LEU A 442 -16.85 7.24 -0.93
C LEU A 442 -15.75 8.31 -1.05
N LEU A 443 -16.07 9.49 -1.58
CA LEU A 443 -15.14 10.62 -1.67
C LEU A 443 -14.67 11.03 -0.27
N ARG A 444 -15.59 11.17 0.70
CA ARG A 444 -15.24 11.49 2.10
C ARG A 444 -14.42 10.39 2.76
N TYR A 445 -14.72 9.13 2.45
CA TYR A 445 -14.08 7.96 3.07
C TYR A 445 -12.65 7.74 2.60
N PHE A 446 -12.44 7.82 1.29
CA PHE A 446 -11.19 7.40 0.66
C PHE A 446 -10.24 8.56 0.32
N SER A 447 -10.77 9.74 -0.02
CA SER A 447 -9.93 10.86 -0.49
C SER A 447 -8.99 11.38 0.59
N LEU A 448 -7.72 11.55 0.24
CA LEU A 448 -6.68 12.12 1.11
C LEU A 448 -6.67 13.66 1.08
N ARG A 449 -7.50 14.28 0.22
CA ARG A 449 -7.75 15.72 0.20
C ARG A 449 -8.32 16.23 1.53
N THR A 450 -8.14 17.51 1.78
CA THR A 450 -8.73 18.19 2.94
C THR A 450 -10.26 18.21 2.85
N ILE A 451 -10.94 18.34 3.99
CA ILE A 451 -12.41 18.44 4.02
C ILE A 451 -12.92 19.59 3.16
N LYS A 452 -12.23 20.74 3.17
CA LYS A 452 -12.62 21.90 2.36
C LYS A 452 -12.58 21.60 0.86
N GLU A 453 -11.53 20.92 0.39
CA GLU A 453 -11.44 20.51 -1.01
C GLU A 453 -12.51 19.48 -1.40
N ILE A 454 -12.87 18.59 -0.48
CA ILE A 454 -13.94 17.61 -0.71
C ILE A 454 -15.29 18.29 -0.79
N GLU A 455 -15.60 19.20 0.14
CA GLU A 455 -16.84 20.00 0.13
C GLU A 455 -16.97 20.82 -1.16
N GLU A 456 -15.85 21.34 -1.67
CA GLU A 456 -15.81 22.03 -2.95
C GLU A 456 -16.12 21.10 -4.14
N ILE A 457 -15.51 19.90 -4.17
CA ILE A 457 -15.81 18.89 -5.19
C ILE A 457 -17.28 18.45 -5.12
N GLU A 458 -17.83 18.29 -3.92
CA GLU A 458 -19.25 17.94 -3.72
C GLU A 458 -20.17 19.03 -4.24
N ARG A 459 -19.87 20.30 -3.94
CA ARG A 459 -20.61 21.46 -4.44
C ARG A 459 -20.55 21.56 -5.96
N GLU A 460 -19.37 21.38 -6.55
CA GLU A 460 -19.19 21.38 -8.01
C GLU A 460 -19.95 20.23 -8.67
N HIS A 461 -19.93 19.05 -8.06
CA HIS A 461 -20.67 17.88 -8.53
C HIS A 461 -22.18 18.08 -8.47
N GLN A 462 -22.72 18.63 -7.38
CA GLN A 462 -24.14 18.93 -7.22
C GLN A 462 -24.64 19.97 -8.21
N THR A 463 -23.83 20.98 -8.51
CA THR A 463 -24.17 22.03 -9.50
C THR A 463 -24.07 21.55 -10.95
N ASN A 464 -23.40 20.42 -11.20
CA ASN A 464 -23.16 19.86 -12.53
C ASN A 464 -23.50 18.36 -12.59
N LEU A 465 -24.70 17.98 -12.14
CA LEU A 465 -25.17 16.60 -12.24
C LEU A 465 -25.08 16.12 -13.70
N GLY A 466 -24.43 14.97 -13.91
CA GLY A 466 -24.15 14.41 -15.24
C GLY A 466 -22.72 14.65 -15.78
N LYS A 467 -21.94 15.59 -15.21
CA LYS A 467 -20.50 15.72 -15.56
C LYS A 467 -19.59 14.74 -14.81
N TRP A 468 -20.11 14.09 -13.77
CA TRP A 468 -19.43 13.02 -13.03
C TRP A 468 -18.12 13.42 -12.36
N ILE A 469 -18.10 14.64 -11.83
CA ILE A 469 -16.90 15.28 -11.26
C ILE A 469 -16.37 14.49 -10.06
N ALA A 470 -17.23 14.12 -9.10
CA ALA A 470 -16.83 13.33 -7.93
C ALA A 470 -16.25 11.97 -8.32
N GLN A 471 -16.86 11.29 -9.30
CA GLN A 471 -16.39 10.01 -9.84
C GLN A 471 -15.00 10.14 -10.46
N GLU A 472 -14.80 11.14 -11.32
CA GLU A 472 -13.51 11.37 -11.96
C GLU A 472 -12.44 11.72 -10.93
N LYS A 473 -12.69 12.67 -10.03
CA LYS A 473 -11.71 13.13 -9.03
C LYS A 473 -11.30 12.04 -8.04
N LEU A 474 -12.24 11.18 -7.63
CA LEU A 474 -11.92 10.06 -6.73
C LEU A 474 -11.20 8.94 -7.48
N ALA A 475 -11.65 8.59 -8.70
CA ALA A 475 -11.01 7.56 -9.51
C ALA A 475 -9.57 7.94 -9.84
N GLU A 476 -9.32 9.21 -10.18
CA GLU A 476 -7.97 9.73 -10.45
C GLU A 476 -7.06 9.61 -9.22
N GLU A 477 -7.52 10.11 -8.07
CA GLU A 477 -6.74 10.11 -6.83
C GLU A 477 -6.39 8.69 -6.39
N LEU A 478 -7.37 7.78 -6.35
CA LEU A 478 -7.13 6.41 -5.89
C LEU A 478 -6.31 5.60 -6.89
N THR A 479 -6.50 5.80 -8.19
CA THR A 479 -5.67 5.12 -9.20
C THR A 479 -4.23 5.59 -9.12
N LYS A 480 -3.98 6.89 -8.91
CA LYS A 480 -2.63 7.41 -8.67
C LYS A 480 -2.04 6.85 -7.38
N PHE A 481 -2.81 6.82 -6.30
CA PHE A 481 -2.35 6.29 -5.01
C PHE A 481 -1.96 4.80 -5.11
N VAL A 482 -2.75 3.98 -5.82
CA VAL A 482 -2.53 2.53 -5.92
C VAL A 482 -1.53 2.15 -7.02
N HIS A 483 -1.70 2.70 -8.22
CA HIS A 483 -0.95 2.31 -9.42
C HIS A 483 0.07 3.37 -9.89
N GLY A 484 0.27 4.43 -9.12
CA GLY A 484 1.20 5.50 -9.43
C GLY A 484 0.74 6.41 -10.57
N SER A 485 1.55 7.42 -10.86
CA SER A 485 1.30 8.40 -11.93
C SER A 485 1.20 7.74 -13.32
N ASN A 486 2.02 6.71 -13.57
CA ASN A 486 1.97 5.96 -14.83
C ASN A 486 0.67 5.15 -14.97
N GLY A 487 0.27 4.42 -13.93
CA GLY A 487 -0.98 3.64 -13.95
C GLY A 487 -2.22 4.53 -14.16
N LEU A 488 -2.25 5.71 -13.55
CA LEU A 488 -3.31 6.70 -13.80
C LEU A 488 -3.30 7.17 -15.27
N LYS A 489 -2.13 7.50 -15.82
CA LYS A 489 -2.00 7.95 -17.21
C LYS A 489 -2.54 6.90 -18.18
N MET A 490 -2.14 5.64 -18.01
CA MET A 490 -2.63 4.50 -18.79
C MET A 490 -4.15 4.34 -18.66
N ALA A 491 -4.68 4.35 -17.42
CA ALA A 491 -6.11 4.21 -17.19
C ALA A 491 -6.94 5.32 -17.85
N LYS A 492 -6.48 6.57 -17.80
CA LYS A 492 -7.13 7.72 -18.47
C LYS A 492 -7.03 7.63 -19.98
N GLN A 493 -5.88 7.24 -20.53
CA GLN A 493 -5.70 7.04 -21.97
C GLN A 493 -6.63 5.94 -22.48
N CYS A 494 -6.60 4.76 -21.85
CA CYS A 494 -7.50 3.66 -22.18
C CYS A 494 -8.98 4.07 -22.09
N SER A 495 -9.37 4.80 -21.05
CA SER A 495 -10.73 5.33 -20.90
C SER A 495 -11.10 6.32 -22.01
N LYS A 496 -10.20 7.24 -22.38
CA LYS A 496 -10.45 8.20 -23.45
C LYS A 496 -10.66 7.48 -24.78
N ILE A 497 -9.79 6.52 -25.11
CA ILE A 497 -9.84 5.80 -26.37
C ILE A 497 -11.09 4.91 -26.44
N LEU A 498 -11.49 4.23 -25.35
CA LEU A 498 -12.66 3.35 -25.35
C LEU A 498 -14.01 4.08 -25.43
N PHE A 499 -14.13 5.24 -24.78
CA PHE A 499 -15.42 5.95 -24.66
C PHE A 499 -15.54 7.17 -25.56
N HIS A 500 -14.44 7.74 -26.02
CA HIS A 500 -14.40 8.94 -26.87
C HIS A 500 -13.60 8.78 -28.17
N GLY A 501 -12.75 7.75 -28.27
CA GLY A 501 -11.99 7.46 -29.49
C GLY A 501 -12.84 6.77 -30.55
N SER A 502 -12.46 6.95 -31.82
CA SER A 502 -13.03 6.16 -32.91
C SER A 502 -12.45 4.74 -32.89
N LEU A 503 -13.23 3.71 -33.21
CA LEU A 503 -12.72 2.32 -33.34
C LEU A 503 -11.56 2.20 -34.35
N SER A 504 -11.47 3.14 -35.29
CA SER A 504 -10.33 3.30 -36.20
C SER A 504 -9.00 3.57 -35.49
N GLU A 505 -8.99 4.28 -34.36
CA GLU A 505 -7.76 4.50 -33.58
C GLU A 505 -7.24 3.17 -32.98
N TRP A 506 -8.13 2.27 -32.55
CA TRP A 506 -7.76 0.92 -32.06
C TRP A 506 -7.10 0.06 -33.13
N ARG A 507 -7.61 0.14 -34.36
CA ARG A 507 -7.06 -0.61 -35.49
C ARG A 507 -5.61 -0.23 -35.78
N ASN A 508 -5.24 1.04 -35.57
CA ASN A 508 -3.90 1.53 -35.89
C ASN A 508 -2.86 1.36 -34.78
N MET A 509 -3.25 1.00 -33.55
CA MET A 509 -2.30 0.85 -32.42
C MET A 509 -1.62 -0.52 -32.40
N PRO A 510 -0.34 -0.65 -32.03
CA PRO A 510 0.31 -1.95 -31.88
C PRO A 510 -0.43 -2.87 -30.89
N THR A 511 -0.47 -4.19 -31.17
CA THR A 511 -1.12 -5.19 -30.28
C THR A 511 -0.53 -5.16 -28.87
N SER A 512 0.80 -5.02 -28.75
CA SER A 512 1.50 -4.90 -27.47
C SER A 512 1.03 -3.72 -26.64
N PHE A 513 0.81 -2.56 -27.28
CA PHE A 513 0.29 -1.36 -26.60
C PHE A 513 -1.14 -1.58 -26.09
N ILE A 514 -1.99 -2.20 -26.91
CA ILE A 514 -3.38 -2.53 -26.52
C ILE A 514 -3.40 -3.47 -25.31
N GLU A 515 -2.60 -4.54 -25.34
CA GLU A 515 -2.48 -5.49 -24.23
C GLU A 515 -1.97 -4.78 -22.96
N GLU A 516 -0.99 -3.89 -23.09
CA GLU A 516 -0.45 -3.09 -21.98
C GLU A 516 -1.54 -2.19 -21.35
N GLN A 517 -2.38 -1.54 -22.16
CA GLN A 517 -3.44 -0.65 -21.66
C GLN A 517 -4.54 -1.39 -20.89
N PHE A 518 -4.86 -2.63 -21.27
CA PHE A 518 -5.81 -3.47 -20.54
C PHE A 518 -5.19 -4.13 -19.30
N GLY A 519 -3.86 -4.26 -19.27
CA GLY A 519 -3.11 -5.00 -18.27
C GLY A 519 -3.31 -6.51 -18.43
N SER A 520 -2.28 -7.29 -18.08
CA SER A 520 -2.29 -8.76 -18.20
C SER A 520 -3.50 -9.43 -17.53
N ALA A 521 -4.01 -8.84 -16.43
CA ALA A 521 -5.19 -9.30 -15.70
C ALA A 521 -6.49 -9.31 -16.52
N SER A 522 -6.61 -8.45 -17.53
CA SER A 522 -7.87 -8.23 -18.27
C SER A 522 -7.84 -8.80 -19.69
N VAL A 523 -6.78 -9.56 -20.02
CA VAL A 523 -6.60 -10.23 -21.31
C VAL A 523 -6.88 -11.72 -21.15
N GLN A 524 -7.96 -12.20 -21.76
CA GLN A 524 -8.33 -13.61 -21.77
C GLN A 524 -7.75 -14.29 -23.01
N GLN A 525 -6.91 -15.31 -22.81
CA GLN A 525 -6.43 -16.14 -23.93
C GLN A 525 -7.43 -17.24 -24.25
N LEU A 526 -7.83 -17.34 -25.53
CA LEU A 526 -8.79 -18.32 -26.02
C LEU A 526 -8.28 -18.98 -27.30
N PHE A 527 -8.48 -20.29 -27.43
CA PHE A 527 -8.15 -21.04 -28.65
C PHE A 527 -9.26 -20.91 -29.68
N ARG A 528 -8.91 -20.60 -30.92
CA ARG A 528 -9.89 -20.46 -32.02
C ARG A 528 -10.66 -21.75 -32.25
N SER A 529 -10.01 -22.90 -32.14
CA SER A 529 -10.59 -24.24 -32.31
C SER A 529 -11.75 -24.57 -31.36
N ASN A 530 -11.91 -23.82 -30.27
CA ASN A 530 -12.91 -24.11 -29.24
C ASN A 530 -14.28 -23.50 -29.53
N PHE A 531 -14.42 -22.69 -30.58
CA PHE A 531 -15.65 -21.95 -30.85
C PHE A 531 -16.02 -22.04 -32.33
N SER A 532 -17.20 -22.59 -32.59
CA SER A 532 -17.80 -22.68 -33.92
C SER A 532 -18.89 -21.63 -34.12
N THR A 533 -19.62 -21.29 -33.06
CA THR A 533 -20.76 -20.36 -33.11
C THR A 533 -20.60 -19.17 -32.17
N MET A 534 -21.22 -18.05 -32.53
CA MET A 534 -21.22 -16.84 -31.70
C MET A 534 -21.87 -17.06 -30.33
N GLY A 535 -22.78 -18.02 -30.19
CA GLY A 535 -23.38 -18.42 -28.92
C GLY A 535 -22.37 -19.04 -27.96
N GLU A 536 -21.54 -19.98 -28.44
CA GLU A 536 -20.46 -20.59 -27.64
C GLU A 536 -19.44 -19.55 -27.17
N LEU A 537 -19.09 -18.62 -28.06
CA LEU A 537 -18.22 -17.49 -27.70
C LEU A 537 -18.88 -16.61 -26.65
N ALA A 538 -20.16 -16.25 -26.84
CA ALA A 538 -20.92 -15.42 -25.92
C ALA A 538 -20.98 -16.03 -24.51
N ASP A 539 -21.20 -17.34 -24.39
CA ASP A 539 -21.15 -18.06 -23.11
C ASP A 539 -19.78 -17.97 -22.44
N LYS A 540 -18.71 -18.13 -23.21
CA LYS A 540 -17.35 -18.11 -22.65
C LYS A 540 -16.90 -16.73 -22.17
N VAL A 541 -17.30 -15.69 -22.88
CA VAL A 541 -16.87 -14.29 -22.60
C VAL A 541 -17.88 -13.53 -21.73
N HIS A 542 -18.94 -14.18 -21.27
CA HIS A 542 -19.91 -13.60 -20.34
C HIS A 542 -19.58 -13.92 -18.89
N ASN A 543 -19.34 -12.88 -18.08
CA ASN A 543 -18.99 -13.02 -16.66
C ASN A 543 -20.08 -12.47 -15.70
N GLY A 544 -21.38 -12.47 -16.06
CA GLY A 544 -22.46 -11.92 -15.19
C GLY A 544 -23.70 -12.82 -15.09
N GLU A 545 -24.67 -12.50 -14.22
CA GLU A 545 -25.89 -13.33 -14.04
C GLU A 545 -26.86 -13.27 -15.22
N GLY A 546 -27.51 -14.39 -15.50
CA GLY A 546 -28.52 -14.54 -16.54
C GLY A 546 -27.97 -15.11 -17.84
N SER A 547 -28.87 -15.51 -18.72
CA SER A 547 -28.49 -16.15 -19.99
C SER A 547 -27.74 -15.16 -20.90
N SER A 548 -26.47 -15.46 -21.16
CA SER A 548 -25.60 -14.80 -22.17
C SER A 548 -26.32 -14.70 -23.52
N ILE A 549 -26.98 -15.78 -23.94
CA ILE A 549 -27.72 -15.91 -25.19
C ILE A 549 -28.89 -14.95 -25.23
N ASN A 550 -29.69 -14.87 -24.16
CA ASN A 550 -30.80 -13.91 -24.11
C ASN A 550 -30.31 -12.46 -24.16
N LYS A 551 -29.20 -12.15 -23.47
CA LYS A 551 -28.58 -10.82 -23.52
C LYS A 551 -28.00 -10.51 -24.90
N MET A 552 -27.39 -11.49 -25.56
CA MET A 552 -26.87 -11.36 -26.92
C MET A 552 -28.02 -11.08 -27.90
N LYS A 553 -29.11 -11.85 -27.84
CA LYS A 553 -30.33 -11.62 -28.64
C LYS A 553 -30.92 -10.22 -28.41
N ALA A 554 -30.84 -9.71 -27.18
CA ALA A 554 -31.23 -8.34 -26.84
C ALA A 554 -30.23 -7.25 -27.31
N GLY A 555 -29.16 -7.63 -28.04
CA GLY A 555 -28.16 -6.72 -28.61
C GLY A 555 -27.14 -6.20 -27.61
N ALA A 556 -26.92 -6.91 -26.50
CA ALA A 556 -25.95 -6.51 -25.49
C ALA A 556 -24.50 -6.85 -25.86
N LEU A 557 -24.26 -7.87 -26.69
CA LEU A 557 -22.90 -8.25 -27.09
C LEU A 557 -22.41 -7.37 -28.25
N LYS A 558 -21.23 -6.79 -28.07
CA LYS A 558 -20.48 -6.10 -29.12
C LYS A 558 -19.04 -6.60 -29.18
N LEU A 559 -18.57 -6.95 -30.37
CA LEU A 559 -17.15 -7.26 -30.63
C LEU A 559 -16.58 -6.16 -31.52
N ASN A 560 -15.50 -5.51 -31.09
CA ASN A 560 -14.92 -4.35 -31.77
C ASN A 560 -15.98 -3.27 -32.10
N GLY A 561 -16.97 -3.11 -31.21
CA GLY A 561 -18.09 -2.18 -31.39
C GLY A 561 -19.22 -2.65 -32.32
N ILE A 562 -19.03 -3.73 -33.08
CA ILE A 562 -20.05 -4.35 -33.94
C ILE A 562 -20.97 -5.20 -33.06
N ARG A 563 -22.29 -5.00 -33.19
CA ARG A 563 -23.29 -5.73 -32.41
C ARG A 563 -23.57 -7.10 -33.04
N PHE A 564 -23.62 -8.13 -32.19
CA PHE A 564 -23.99 -9.49 -32.58
C PHE A 564 -25.24 -9.93 -31.82
N THR A 565 -26.22 -10.48 -32.55
CA THR A 565 -27.53 -10.87 -31.99
C THR A 565 -27.95 -12.30 -32.32
N ASN A 566 -27.31 -12.95 -33.30
CA ASN A 566 -27.63 -14.31 -33.70
C ASN A 566 -26.65 -15.32 -33.05
N PRO A 567 -27.09 -16.15 -32.08
CA PRO A 567 -26.22 -17.15 -31.46
C PRO A 567 -25.73 -18.22 -32.42
N ASP A 568 -26.53 -18.54 -33.44
CA ASP A 568 -26.24 -19.61 -34.40
C ASP A 568 -25.35 -19.11 -35.56
N GLU A 569 -24.94 -17.84 -35.55
CA GLU A 569 -23.97 -17.29 -36.52
C GLU A 569 -22.63 -18.00 -36.34
N VAL A 570 -22.10 -18.57 -37.43
CA VAL A 570 -20.76 -19.16 -37.47
C VAL A 570 -19.73 -18.06 -37.27
N ILE A 571 -18.72 -18.32 -36.43
CA ILE A 571 -17.68 -17.33 -36.15
C ILE A 571 -16.81 -17.11 -37.39
N ASP A 572 -16.75 -15.86 -37.82
CA ASP A 572 -15.77 -15.37 -38.78
C ASP A 572 -14.67 -14.62 -38.01
N PHE A 573 -13.51 -15.27 -37.84
CA PHE A 573 -12.38 -14.71 -37.10
C PHE A 573 -11.79 -13.47 -37.76
N ASP A 574 -11.87 -13.32 -39.08
CA ASP A 574 -11.39 -12.12 -39.78
C ASP A 574 -12.30 -10.92 -39.48
N LYS A 575 -13.60 -11.17 -39.28
CA LYS A 575 -14.59 -10.16 -38.89
C LYS A 575 -14.52 -9.77 -37.41
N ILE A 576 -14.23 -10.74 -36.52
CA ILE A 576 -14.24 -10.49 -35.07
C ILE A 576 -12.88 -10.10 -34.49
N CYS A 577 -11.78 -10.34 -35.21
CA CYS A 577 -10.46 -9.85 -34.83
C CYS A 577 -10.29 -8.39 -35.26
N LEU A 578 -9.48 -7.63 -34.52
CA LEU A 578 -9.05 -6.29 -34.95
C LEU A 578 -8.09 -6.46 -36.14
N ASP A 579 -8.42 -5.90 -37.30
CA ASP A 579 -7.69 -5.92 -38.58
C ASP A 579 -6.21 -6.34 -38.46
N GLY A 580 -5.91 -7.61 -38.81
CA GLY A 580 -4.55 -8.17 -38.82
C GLY A 580 -3.94 -8.52 -37.46
N LYS A 581 -4.72 -8.51 -36.37
CA LYS A 581 -4.28 -8.83 -35.01
C LYS A 581 -5.07 -9.98 -34.42
N ASN A 582 -4.44 -10.83 -33.63
CA ASN A 582 -5.10 -11.92 -32.91
C ASN A 582 -5.80 -11.43 -31.64
N ILE A 583 -6.48 -10.29 -31.66
CA ILE A 583 -7.19 -9.74 -30.50
C ILE A 583 -8.59 -9.23 -30.84
N THR A 584 -9.51 -9.34 -29.88
CA THR A 584 -10.90 -8.86 -29.98
C THR A 584 -11.26 -8.07 -28.73
N LEU A 585 -11.80 -6.87 -28.93
CA LEU A 585 -12.38 -6.07 -27.85
C LEU A 585 -13.83 -6.51 -27.62
N VAL A 586 -14.09 -7.17 -26.50
CA VAL A 586 -15.43 -7.65 -26.14
C VAL A 586 -16.10 -6.63 -25.22
N CYS A 587 -17.34 -6.26 -25.55
CA CYS A 587 -18.16 -5.39 -24.74
C CYS A 587 -19.54 -5.99 -24.49
N TRP A 588 -19.93 -6.07 -23.21
CA TRP A 588 -21.30 -6.40 -22.81
C TRP A 588 -22.02 -5.12 -22.34
N GLY A 589 -23.07 -4.73 -23.06
CA GLY A 589 -23.90 -3.57 -22.79
C GLY A 589 -23.26 -2.26 -23.27
N LYS A 590 -23.03 -1.32 -22.33
CA LYS A 590 -22.50 0.02 -22.65
C LYS A 590 -21.07 0.27 -22.13
N ARG A 591 -20.62 -0.46 -21.10
CA ARG A 591 -19.46 -0.02 -20.27
C ARG A 591 -18.53 -1.13 -19.77
N LYS A 592 -18.86 -2.40 -19.98
CA LYS A 592 -18.02 -3.53 -19.52
C LYS A 592 -17.19 -4.04 -20.69
N TYR A 593 -15.91 -3.69 -20.71
CA TYR A 593 -14.95 -4.08 -21.74
C TYR A 593 -13.93 -5.06 -21.19
N HIS A 594 -13.55 -6.05 -22.00
CA HIS A 594 -12.38 -6.90 -21.76
C HIS A 594 -11.74 -7.28 -23.11
N LEU A 595 -10.48 -7.71 -23.08
CA LEU A 595 -9.73 -8.06 -24.27
C LEU A 595 -9.62 -9.58 -24.38
N VAL A 596 -9.94 -10.15 -25.53
CA VAL A 596 -9.66 -11.55 -25.87
C VAL A 596 -8.44 -11.59 -26.77
N LYS A 597 -7.48 -12.45 -26.45
CA LYS A 597 -6.34 -12.79 -27.30
C LYS A 597 -6.53 -14.20 -27.85
N TRP A 598 -6.53 -14.31 -29.17
CA TRP A 598 -6.70 -15.57 -29.87
C TRP A 598 -5.36 -16.29 -30.00
N VAL A 599 -5.39 -17.57 -29.63
CA VAL A 599 -4.31 -18.52 -29.85
C VAL A 599 -4.80 -19.47 -30.94
N ASP A 600 -3.93 -19.75 -31.90
CA ASP A 600 -4.19 -20.73 -32.96
C ASP A 600 -4.14 -22.16 -32.43
#